data_AF-A0A5C8J677-F1
#
_entry.id   AF-A0A5C8J677-F1
#
_cell.length_a   1.000
_cell.length_b   1.000
_cell.length_c   1.000
_cell.angle_alpha   90.00
_cell.angle_beta   90.00
_cell.angle_gamma   90.00
#
_symmetry.space_group_name_H-M   'P 1'
#
loop_
_entity.id
_entity.type
_entity.pdbx_description
1 polymer ?
#
loop_
_entity_poly.entity_id
_entity_poly.type
_entity_poly.pdbx_seq_one_letter_code
_entity_poly.pdbx_strand_id
1 'polypeptide(L)'
;MKGYGKILDKLLLGVGLILLVLLWVQFPAEPVKDLHVYNAYTTGSGSDVISKESFLRPDKELSPHQVMRIQLRALQQNDRNDSGVITIFNFSSPVNKMNLGPINHFRLLVREPAYRPMLNFKSYKSGKMVITDNTAYQIVVIAGQDDIETAYLFILAKQKRGPYKGCWMTEGVARMEPEAETHQI
;
A
#
# COMPACT_ATOMS: atom_id res chain seq x y z
N MET A 1 -28.71 -39.91 30.58
CA MET A 1 -27.92 -39.27 29.50
C MET A 1 -27.34 -37.92 29.94
N LYS A 2 -26.40 -37.89 30.91
CA LYS A 2 -25.77 -36.64 31.44
C LYS A 2 -24.23 -36.63 31.40
N GLY A 3 -23.61 -37.68 30.85
CA GLY A 3 -22.14 -37.86 30.83
C GLY A 3 -21.46 -37.46 29.52
N TYR A 4 -22.13 -37.57 28.38
CA TYR A 4 -21.52 -37.35 27.06
C TYR A 4 -21.17 -35.87 26.79
N GLY A 5 -22.00 -34.92 27.23
CA GLY A 5 -21.74 -33.49 27.05
C GLY A 5 -20.45 -33.02 27.76
N LYS A 6 -20.22 -33.47 28.99
CA LYS A 6 -19.00 -33.10 29.75
C LYS A 6 -17.72 -33.65 29.14
N ILE A 7 -17.79 -34.77 28.42
CA ILE A 7 -16.65 -35.39 27.75
C ILE A 7 -16.37 -34.65 26.43
N LEU A 8 -17.43 -34.35 25.67
CA LEU A 8 -17.35 -33.55 24.44
C LEU A 8 -16.83 -32.13 24.71
N ASP A 9 -17.28 -31.47 25.77
CA ASP A 9 -16.82 -30.12 26.14
C ASP A 9 -15.32 -30.12 26.46
N LYS A 10 -14.83 -31.10 27.23
CA LYS A 10 -13.40 -31.22 27.54
C LYS A 10 -12.56 -31.53 26.30
N LEU A 11 -13.11 -32.32 25.37
CA LEU A 11 -12.44 -32.68 24.13
C LEU A 11 -12.38 -31.46 23.18
N LEU A 12 -13.46 -30.71 23.05
CA LEU A 12 -13.52 -29.45 22.29
C LEU A 12 -12.56 -28.41 22.86
N LEU A 13 -12.44 -28.29 24.19
CA LEU A 13 -11.54 -27.36 24.85
C LEU A 13 -10.07 -27.74 24.65
N GLY A 14 -9.74 -29.04 24.71
CA GLY A 14 -8.41 -29.55 24.40
C GLY A 14 -8.01 -29.35 22.94
N VAL A 15 -8.92 -29.66 22.00
CA VAL A 15 -8.70 -29.45 20.56
C VAL A 15 -8.55 -27.95 20.26
N GLY A 16 -9.37 -27.09 20.87
CA GLY A 16 -9.27 -25.63 20.73
C GLY A 16 -7.91 -25.10 21.19
N LEU A 17 -7.41 -25.55 22.35
CA LEU A 17 -6.08 -25.17 22.84
C LEU A 17 -4.95 -25.65 21.93
N ILE A 18 -5.04 -26.88 21.42
CA ILE A 18 -4.07 -27.42 20.46
C ILE A 18 -4.07 -26.60 19.16
N LEU A 19 -5.25 -26.26 18.64
CA LEU A 19 -5.37 -25.41 17.45
C LEU A 19 -4.84 -23.99 17.70
N LEU A 20 -5.03 -23.43 18.89
CA LEU A 20 -4.51 -22.10 19.26
C LEU A 20 -2.98 -22.10 19.34
N VAL A 21 -2.39 -23.17 19.89
CA VAL A 21 -0.93 -23.37 19.92
C VAL A 21 -0.39 -23.60 18.52
N LEU A 22 -1.03 -24.44 17.70
CA LEU A 22 -0.62 -24.67 16.31
C LEU A 22 -0.73 -23.41 15.44
N LEU A 23 -1.77 -22.58 15.66
CA LEU A 23 -1.92 -21.28 15.03
C LEU A 23 -0.76 -20.34 15.43
N TRP A 24 -0.34 -20.35 16.70
CA TRP A 24 0.84 -19.61 17.17
C TRP A 24 2.17 -20.11 16.60
N VAL A 25 2.27 -21.40 16.23
CA VAL A 25 3.48 -21.99 15.61
C VAL A 25 3.54 -21.70 14.10
N GLN A 26 2.40 -21.60 13.41
CA GLN A 26 2.35 -21.33 11.97
C GLN A 26 2.41 -19.84 11.60
N PHE A 27 2.10 -18.93 12.52
CA PHE A 27 2.28 -17.49 12.32
C PHE A 27 3.58 -17.04 13.01
N PRO A 28 4.71 -16.87 12.27
CA PRO A 28 5.90 -16.28 12.87
C PRO A 28 5.57 -14.87 13.38
N ALA A 29 5.61 -14.68 14.70
CA ALA A 29 5.35 -13.41 15.38
C ALA A 29 6.42 -12.33 15.12
N GLU A 30 7.45 -12.66 14.34
CA GLU A 30 8.43 -11.71 13.85
C GLU A 30 8.30 -11.57 12.34
N PRO A 31 7.78 -10.43 11.82
CA PRO A 31 7.97 -10.11 10.42
C PRO A 31 9.48 -10.10 10.17
N VAL A 32 9.92 -10.94 9.23
CA VAL A 32 11.31 -11.12 8.80
C VAL A 32 12.04 -9.78 8.91
N LYS A 33 12.98 -9.69 9.85
CA LYS A 33 13.82 -8.51 10.10
C LYS A 33 14.88 -8.40 9.00
N ASP A 34 14.46 -8.35 7.74
CA ASP A 34 15.36 -8.16 6.62
C ASP A 34 15.00 -6.92 5.82
N LEU A 35 14.95 -5.82 6.58
CA LEU A 35 14.84 -4.48 6.05
C LEU A 35 16.14 -4.04 5.33
N HIS A 36 17.26 -4.68 5.63
CA HIS A 36 18.55 -4.38 5.00
C HIS A 36 18.52 -4.67 3.50
N VAL A 37 17.75 -5.66 3.04
CA VAL A 37 17.56 -5.96 1.62
C VAL A 37 16.89 -4.80 0.88
N TYR A 38 15.96 -4.06 1.51
CA TYR A 38 15.30 -2.92 0.85
C TYR A 38 16.20 -1.69 0.71
N ASN A 39 17.17 -1.50 1.61
CA ASN A 39 18.14 -0.41 1.52
C ASN A 39 19.30 -0.73 0.55
N ALA A 40 19.56 -2.01 0.28
CA ALA A 40 20.59 -2.47 -0.65
C ALA A 40 20.26 -2.16 -2.12
N TYR A 41 18.99 -1.92 -2.47
CA TYR A 41 18.61 -1.49 -3.82
C TYR A 41 19.01 -0.04 -4.15
N THR A 42 19.53 0.72 -3.18
CA THR A 42 20.05 2.09 -3.38
C THR A 42 21.57 2.18 -3.58
N THR A 43 22.30 1.06 -3.63
CA THR A 43 23.75 1.07 -3.86
C THR A 43 24.18 -0.05 -4.78
N GLY A 44 24.01 0.17 -6.08
CA GLY A 44 24.84 -0.45 -7.11
C GLY A 44 26.10 0.40 -7.28
N SER A 45 27.25 -0.12 -6.85
CA SER A 45 28.57 0.46 -7.11
C SER A 45 28.90 0.35 -8.59
N GLY A 46 28.78 1.47 -9.29
CA GLY A 46 29.35 1.70 -10.62
C GLY A 46 29.66 3.19 -10.69
N SER A 47 30.94 3.51 -10.66
CA SER A 47 31.47 4.86 -10.83
C SER A 47 31.04 5.40 -12.19
N ASP A 48 30.01 6.24 -12.19
CA ASP A 48 29.86 7.32 -13.15
C ASP A 48 28.95 8.39 -12.56
N VAL A 49 29.38 9.63 -12.74
CA VAL A 49 28.75 10.85 -12.23
C VAL A 49 27.34 10.97 -12.83
N ILE A 50 26.31 10.61 -12.05
CA ILE A 50 24.92 10.97 -12.34
C ILE A 50 24.47 12.01 -11.31
N SER A 51 24.67 13.28 -11.64
CA SER A 51 23.93 14.38 -11.06
C SER A 51 22.49 14.35 -11.60
N LYS A 52 21.57 13.57 -11.01
CA LYS A 52 20.17 13.55 -11.50
C LYS A 52 19.14 13.09 -10.46
N GLU A 53 18.24 14.04 -10.15
CA GLU A 53 16.95 13.91 -9.49
C GLU A 53 16.91 13.29 -8.08
N SER A 54 16.77 14.16 -7.07
CA SER A 54 16.30 13.76 -5.75
C SER A 54 14.84 13.32 -5.83
N PHE A 55 14.59 12.04 -6.12
CA PHE A 55 13.25 11.47 -5.96
C PHE A 55 12.75 11.75 -4.55
N LEU A 56 11.51 12.22 -4.43
CA LEU A 56 10.91 12.49 -3.12
C LEU A 56 10.84 11.19 -2.31
N ARG A 57 11.14 11.30 -1.02
CA ARG A 57 11.18 10.18 -0.06
C ARG A 57 10.23 10.45 1.10
N PRO A 58 9.78 9.41 1.81
CA PRO A 58 9.03 9.56 3.04
C PRO A 58 9.83 10.35 4.08
N ASP A 59 9.14 11.26 4.76
CA ASP A 59 9.70 12.06 5.84
C ASP A 59 8.66 12.18 6.96
N LYS A 60 9.13 12.21 8.22
CA LYS A 60 8.30 12.28 9.42
C LYS A 60 7.54 13.62 9.56
N GLU A 61 8.05 14.67 8.92
CA GLU A 61 7.44 16.00 8.92
C GLU A 61 6.31 16.11 7.88
N LEU A 62 6.16 15.12 6.98
CA LEU A 62 5.07 15.10 6.02
C LEU A 62 3.78 14.57 6.68
N SER A 63 2.75 15.41 6.66
CA SER A 63 1.37 15.00 6.96
C SER A 63 0.82 14.04 5.90
N PRO A 64 -0.21 13.23 6.21
CA PRO A 64 -0.80 12.32 5.22
C PRO A 64 -1.40 13.06 4.02
N HIS A 65 -1.91 14.29 4.22
CA HIS A 65 -2.37 15.16 3.14
C HIS A 65 -1.24 15.56 2.18
N GLN A 66 -0.05 15.89 2.71
CA GLN A 66 1.11 16.20 1.88
C GLN A 66 1.60 14.97 1.13
N VAL A 67 1.64 13.80 1.80
CA VAL A 67 2.00 12.52 1.17
C VAL A 67 1.05 12.20 0.02
N MET A 68 -0.27 12.38 0.19
CA MET A 68 -1.23 12.16 -0.89
C MET A 68 -1.02 13.13 -2.05
N ARG A 69 -0.83 14.42 -1.77
CA ARG A 69 -0.57 15.45 -2.80
C ARG A 69 0.69 15.14 -3.60
N ILE A 70 1.76 14.72 -2.95
CA ILE A 70 3.02 14.33 -3.60
C ILE A 70 2.77 13.16 -4.55
N GLN A 71 2.10 12.11 -4.09
CA GLN A 71 1.84 10.92 -4.89
C GLN A 71 0.93 11.20 -6.09
N LEU A 72 -0.16 11.94 -5.91
CA LEU A 72 -1.08 12.30 -7.00
C LEU A 72 -0.39 13.16 -8.06
N ARG A 73 0.43 14.14 -7.64
CA ARG A 73 1.20 14.96 -8.58
C ARG A 73 2.22 14.13 -9.34
N ALA A 74 2.93 13.23 -8.65
CA ALA A 74 3.92 12.35 -9.26
C ALA A 74 3.29 11.43 -10.32
N LEU A 75 2.13 10.85 -10.01
CA LEU A 75 1.34 10.04 -10.93
C LEU A 75 0.82 10.85 -12.14
N GLN A 76 0.31 12.06 -11.91
CA GLN A 76 -0.19 12.93 -12.97
C GLN A 76 0.92 13.38 -13.93
N GLN A 77 2.13 13.57 -13.42
CA GLN A 77 3.27 14.13 -14.15
C GLN A 77 4.36 13.08 -14.42
N ASN A 78 4.00 11.80 -14.49
CA ASN A 78 4.96 10.72 -14.74
C ASN A 78 5.68 10.94 -16.08
N ASP A 79 7.01 10.97 -16.07
CA ASP A 79 7.80 11.15 -17.28
C ASP A 79 8.18 9.81 -17.95
N ARG A 80 8.95 9.89 -19.03
CA ARG A 80 9.44 8.71 -19.77
C ARG A 80 10.41 7.83 -18.97
N ASN A 81 10.96 8.34 -17.87
CA ASN A 81 11.89 7.61 -16.99
C ASN A 81 11.17 7.00 -15.77
N ASP A 82 9.84 7.11 -15.71
CA ASP A 82 9.02 6.63 -14.60
C ASP A 82 9.31 7.34 -13.26
N SER A 83 9.70 8.62 -13.28
CA SER A 83 9.97 9.37 -12.04
C SER A 83 8.76 9.42 -11.09
N GLY A 84 7.55 9.46 -11.64
CA GLY A 84 6.30 9.38 -10.88
C GLY A 84 6.09 8.03 -10.21
N VAL A 85 6.29 6.95 -10.97
CA VAL A 85 6.21 5.56 -10.48
C VAL A 85 7.26 5.28 -9.41
N ILE A 86 8.50 5.75 -9.61
CA ILE A 86 9.57 5.62 -8.60
C ILE A 86 9.19 6.37 -7.32
N THR A 87 8.62 7.57 -7.45
CA THR A 87 8.19 8.36 -6.29
C THR A 87 7.13 7.62 -5.48
N ILE A 88 6.04 7.14 -6.09
CA ILE A 88 5.03 6.40 -5.32
C ILE A 88 5.59 5.09 -4.73
N PHE A 89 6.52 4.42 -5.44
CA PHE A 89 7.20 3.25 -4.90
C PHE A 89 8.02 3.61 -3.65
N ASN A 90 8.69 4.76 -3.61
CA ASN A 90 9.39 5.25 -2.42
C ASN A 90 8.45 5.49 -1.25
N PHE A 91 7.23 5.95 -1.52
CA PHE A 91 6.19 6.16 -0.51
C PHE A 91 5.41 4.89 -0.11
N SER A 92 5.56 3.76 -0.81
CA SER A 92 4.96 2.47 -0.41
C SER A 92 5.60 1.93 0.86
N SER A 93 4.77 1.54 1.84
CA SER A 93 5.24 0.99 3.12
C SER A 93 6.12 -0.25 2.90
N PRO A 94 7.01 -0.62 3.84
CA PRO A 94 7.78 -1.86 3.74
C PRO A 94 6.89 -3.09 3.54
N VAL A 95 5.71 -3.12 4.19
CA VAL A 95 4.75 -4.21 4.04
C VAL A 95 4.13 -4.21 2.64
N ASN A 96 3.72 -3.05 2.14
CA ASN A 96 3.18 -2.94 0.79
C ASN A 96 4.22 -3.32 -0.28
N LYS A 97 5.48 -2.91 -0.11
CA LYS A 97 6.59 -3.29 -1.01
C LYS A 97 6.80 -4.81 -1.10
N MET A 98 6.51 -5.58 -0.03
CA MET A 98 6.54 -7.05 -0.11
C MET A 98 5.52 -7.58 -1.13
N ASN A 99 4.35 -6.95 -1.21
CA ASN A 99 3.29 -7.35 -2.16
C ASN A 99 3.56 -6.83 -3.58
N LEU A 100 4.11 -5.62 -3.72
CA LEU A 100 4.41 -5.01 -5.02
C LEU A 100 5.63 -5.66 -5.69
N GLY A 101 6.54 -6.27 -4.91
CA GLY A 101 7.79 -6.82 -5.42
C GLY A 101 8.80 -5.75 -5.86
N PRO A 102 9.85 -6.14 -6.62
CA PRO A 102 10.88 -5.22 -7.09
C PRO A 102 10.34 -4.09 -7.98
N ILE A 103 11.05 -2.96 -8.06
CA ILE A 103 10.62 -1.78 -8.84
C ILE A 103 10.25 -2.12 -10.30
N ASN A 104 10.96 -3.04 -10.95
CA ASN A 104 10.64 -3.44 -12.32
C ASN A 104 9.30 -4.19 -12.42
N HIS A 105 8.96 -5.00 -11.42
CA HIS A 105 7.64 -5.62 -11.34
C HIS A 105 6.57 -4.56 -11.07
N PHE A 106 6.84 -3.63 -10.15
CA PHE A 106 5.90 -2.54 -9.86
C PHE A 106 5.62 -1.65 -11.08
N ARG A 107 6.63 -1.39 -11.92
CA ARG A 107 6.47 -0.68 -13.21
C ARG A 107 5.50 -1.38 -14.15
N LEU A 108 5.48 -2.71 -14.17
CA LEU A 108 4.51 -3.48 -14.96
C LEU A 108 3.12 -3.38 -14.32
N LEU A 109 3.03 -3.58 -13.00
CA LEU A 109 1.78 -3.53 -12.24
C LEU A 109 1.00 -2.23 -12.44
N VAL A 110 1.67 -1.06 -12.39
CA VAL A 110 1.00 0.25 -12.59
C VAL A 110 0.48 0.46 -14.01
N ARG A 111 0.89 -0.36 -14.97
CA ARG A 111 0.46 -0.32 -16.38
C ARG A 111 -0.66 -1.31 -16.69
N GLU A 112 -0.99 -2.20 -15.76
CA GLU A 112 -2.13 -3.10 -15.89
C GLU A 112 -3.46 -2.32 -15.98
N PRO A 113 -4.49 -2.84 -16.68
CA PRO A 113 -5.73 -2.12 -16.93
C PRO A 113 -6.39 -1.48 -15.69
N ALA A 114 -6.29 -2.14 -14.53
CA ALA A 114 -6.87 -1.64 -13.29
C ALA A 114 -6.19 -0.36 -12.76
N TYR A 115 -4.90 -0.15 -13.02
CA TYR A 115 -4.11 0.95 -12.48
C TYR A 115 -3.61 1.93 -13.54
N ARG A 116 -3.61 1.53 -14.81
CA ARG A 116 -3.20 2.38 -15.93
C ARG A 116 -3.85 3.77 -15.94
N PRO A 117 -5.15 3.95 -15.58
CA PRO A 117 -5.75 5.28 -15.50
C PRO A 117 -5.07 6.22 -14.50
N MET A 118 -4.33 5.71 -13.51
CA MET A 118 -3.61 6.52 -12.54
C MET A 118 -2.36 7.18 -13.12
N LEU A 119 -1.88 6.78 -14.30
CA LEU A 119 -0.72 7.38 -14.93
C LEU A 119 -1.14 8.50 -15.88
N ASN A 120 -0.49 9.66 -15.73
CA ASN A 120 -0.67 10.79 -16.64
C ASN A 120 -2.12 11.21 -16.86
N PHE A 121 -2.95 11.12 -15.82
CA PHE A 121 -4.36 11.47 -15.91
C PHE A 121 -4.59 12.97 -16.17
N LYS A 122 -5.75 13.30 -16.72
CA LYS A 122 -6.11 14.68 -17.10
C LYS A 122 -6.45 15.53 -15.88
N SER A 123 -7.29 15.01 -15.00
CA SER A 123 -7.70 15.69 -13.77
C SER A 123 -8.11 14.69 -12.69
N TYR A 124 -8.30 15.19 -11.46
CA TYR A 124 -8.79 14.37 -10.36
C TYR A 124 -9.65 15.20 -9.40
N LYS A 125 -10.53 14.52 -8.68
CA LYS A 125 -11.28 15.03 -7.52
C LYS A 125 -10.91 14.19 -6.31
N SER A 126 -10.68 14.82 -5.16
CA SER A 126 -10.40 14.11 -3.91
C SER A 126 -11.54 14.27 -2.93
N GLY A 127 -12.00 13.16 -2.36
CA GLY A 127 -12.88 13.17 -1.21
C GLY A 127 -12.18 13.68 0.05
N LYS A 128 -12.95 13.92 1.11
CA LYS A 128 -12.39 14.27 2.42
C LYS A 128 -11.51 13.14 2.94
N MET A 129 -10.30 13.47 3.41
CA MET A 129 -9.45 12.49 4.08
C MET A 129 -10.02 12.18 5.47
N VAL A 130 -10.18 10.90 5.77
CA VAL A 130 -10.54 10.41 7.10
C VAL A 130 -9.28 9.88 7.76
N ILE A 131 -8.93 10.41 8.93
CA ILE A 131 -7.75 9.99 9.70
C ILE A 131 -8.25 9.36 11.00
N THR A 132 -7.86 8.12 11.24
CA THR A 132 -8.17 7.36 12.47
C THR A 132 -6.86 6.84 13.04
N ASP A 133 -6.47 7.34 14.21
CA ASP A 133 -5.20 7.06 14.88
C ASP A 133 -3.97 7.27 13.97
N ASN A 134 -3.43 6.16 13.45
CA ASN A 134 -2.24 6.12 12.62
C ASN A 134 -2.56 5.66 11.19
N THR A 135 -3.82 5.72 10.77
CA THR A 135 -4.27 5.34 9.43
C THR A 135 -5.07 6.48 8.82
N ALA A 136 -4.87 6.70 7.52
CA ALA A 136 -5.58 7.71 6.75
C ALA A 136 -6.16 7.09 5.48
N TYR A 137 -7.39 7.47 5.15
CA TYR A 137 -8.14 6.99 4.01
C TYR A 137 -8.56 8.17 3.15
N GLN A 138 -8.39 8.05 1.84
CA GLN A 138 -8.90 9.07 0.91
C GLN A 138 -9.33 8.44 -0.40
N ILE A 139 -10.57 8.71 -0.80
CA ILE A 139 -11.06 8.38 -2.13
C ILE A 139 -10.62 9.47 -3.11
N VAL A 140 -10.10 9.05 -4.26
CA VAL A 140 -9.71 9.92 -5.37
C VAL A 140 -10.40 9.42 -6.64
N VAL A 141 -11.14 10.30 -7.30
CA VAL A 141 -11.72 10.04 -8.62
C VAL A 141 -10.78 10.63 -9.65
N ILE A 142 -10.26 9.78 -10.52
CA ILE A 142 -9.29 10.14 -11.56
C ILE A 142 -10.02 10.15 -12.91
N ALA A 143 -9.90 11.24 -13.66
CA ALA A 143 -10.34 11.32 -15.05
C ALA A 143 -9.15 11.01 -15.96
N GLY A 144 -9.22 9.87 -16.66
CA GLY A 144 -8.21 9.43 -17.63
C GLY A 144 -8.10 10.34 -18.85
N GLN A 145 -7.17 10.01 -19.75
CA GLN A 145 -7.04 10.72 -21.03
C GLN A 145 -8.22 10.47 -21.99
N ASP A 146 -8.95 9.38 -21.76
CA ASP A 146 -10.19 8.99 -22.43
C ASP A 146 -11.44 9.61 -21.79
N ASP A 147 -11.27 10.54 -20.83
CA ASP A 147 -12.34 11.15 -20.03
C ASP A 147 -13.17 10.14 -19.19
N ILE A 148 -12.72 8.90 -19.07
CA ILE A 148 -13.35 7.90 -18.18
C ILE A 148 -12.92 8.20 -16.73
N GLU A 149 -13.90 8.39 -15.85
CA GLU A 149 -13.66 8.54 -14.41
C GLU A 149 -13.51 7.17 -13.74
N THR A 150 -12.46 6.98 -12.94
CA THR A 150 -12.24 5.78 -12.11
C THR A 150 -11.92 6.20 -10.68
N ALA A 151 -12.60 5.59 -9.70
CA ALA A 151 -12.39 5.87 -8.28
C ALA A 151 -11.35 4.92 -7.67
N TYR A 152 -10.48 5.47 -6.81
CA TYR A 152 -9.47 4.74 -6.06
C TYR A 152 -9.52 5.11 -4.58
N LEU A 153 -9.53 4.11 -3.71
CA LEU A 153 -9.31 4.29 -2.27
C LEU A 153 -7.82 4.17 -1.98
N PHE A 154 -7.20 5.25 -1.51
CA PHE A 154 -5.85 5.24 -0.97
C PHE A 154 -5.88 5.00 0.53
N ILE A 155 -5.01 4.11 0.99
CA ILE A 155 -4.83 3.75 2.40
C ILE A 155 -3.39 4.06 2.80
N LEU A 156 -3.21 4.99 3.73
CA LEU A 156 -1.92 5.39 4.28
C LEU A 156 -1.84 4.97 5.75
N ALA A 157 -0.66 4.57 6.21
CA ALA A 157 -0.41 4.39 7.63
C ALA A 157 0.91 5.03 8.07
N LYS A 158 0.90 5.54 9.30
CA LYS A 158 2.08 6.06 9.99
C LYS A 158 2.91 4.88 10.51
N GLN A 159 4.13 4.77 10.03
CA GLN A 159 4.99 3.62 10.35
C GLN A 159 5.43 3.69 11.81
N LYS A 160 5.30 2.58 12.54
CA LYS A 160 5.57 2.52 13.99
C LYS A 160 7.01 2.14 14.34
N ARG A 161 7.74 1.52 13.41
CA ARG A 161 9.06 0.93 13.63
C ARG A 161 9.94 1.00 12.38
N GLY A 162 11.22 0.70 12.55
CA GLY A 162 12.21 0.73 11.46
C GLY A 162 12.62 2.15 11.06
N PRO A 163 13.28 2.32 9.91
CA PRO A 163 13.91 3.55 9.44
C PRO A 163 12.87 4.57 9.00
N TYR A 164 11.67 4.11 8.67
CA TYR A 164 10.54 4.96 8.34
C TYR A 164 9.67 5.29 9.55
N LYS A 165 10.08 4.94 10.78
CA LYS A 165 9.31 5.24 12.00
C LYS A 165 8.90 6.72 12.03
N GLY A 166 7.60 6.97 12.11
CA GLY A 166 7.00 8.31 12.13
C GLY A 166 6.58 8.84 10.75
N CYS A 167 7.01 8.23 9.65
CA CYS A 167 6.61 8.63 8.30
C CYS A 167 5.22 8.08 7.94
N TRP A 168 4.43 8.88 7.23
CA TRP A 168 3.21 8.39 6.56
C TRP A 168 3.58 7.75 5.22
N MET A 169 3.07 6.55 4.98
CA MET A 169 3.39 5.75 3.80
C MET A 169 2.15 5.02 3.29
N THR A 170 2.14 4.65 2.02
CA THR A 170 1.01 3.96 1.37
C THR A 170 1.02 2.47 1.72
N GLU A 171 -0.03 2.03 2.41
CA GLU A 171 -0.28 0.61 2.71
C GLU A 171 -1.01 -0.10 1.58
N GLY A 172 -1.84 0.63 0.82
CA GLY A 172 -2.56 0.04 -0.31
C GLY A 172 -3.34 1.07 -1.13
N VAL A 173 -3.69 0.66 -2.34
CA VAL A 173 -4.59 1.39 -3.25
C VAL A 173 -5.57 0.38 -3.82
N ALA A 174 -6.86 0.64 -3.68
CA ALA A 174 -7.91 -0.22 -4.22
C ALA A 174 -8.71 0.54 -5.28
N ARG A 175 -8.87 -0.05 -6.47
CA ARG A 175 -9.85 0.43 -7.45
C ARG A 175 -11.25 0.16 -6.90
N MET A 176 -12.08 1.17 -6.92
CA MET A 176 -13.49 1.05 -6.54
C MET A 176 -14.28 0.80 -7.83
N GLU A 177 -15.09 -0.26 -7.82
CA GLU A 177 -16.06 -0.42 -8.90
C GLU A 177 -17.15 0.65 -8.77
N PRO A 178 -17.68 1.16 -9.90
CA PRO A 178 -18.86 2.01 -9.84
C PRO A 178 -19.96 1.26 -9.09
N GLU A 179 -20.66 1.93 -8.18
CA GLU A 179 -21.92 1.39 -7.68
C GLU A 179 -22.79 1.12 -8.92
N ALA A 180 -23.09 -0.15 -9.18
CA ALA A 180 -24.02 -0.50 -10.24
C ALA A 180 -25.32 0.23 -9.90
N GLU A 181 -25.73 1.16 -10.77
CA GLU A 181 -27.03 1.81 -10.65
C GLU A 181 -28.06 0.71 -10.49
N THR A 182 -28.58 0.56 -9.29
CA THR A 182 -29.65 -0.39 -9.02
C THR A 182 -30.87 0.25 -9.65
N HIS A 183 -31.09 -0.02 -10.93
CA HIS A 183 -32.34 0.32 -11.60
C HIS A 183 -33.44 -0.44 -10.86
N GLN A 184 -34.10 0.26 -9.93
CA GLN A 184 -35.38 -0.17 -9.39
C GLN A 184 -36.36 -0.12 -10.57
N ILE A 185 -36.75 -1.31 -11.03
CA ILE A 185 -37.84 -1.53 -11.97
C ILE A 185 -39.16 -1.44 -11.19
#